data_AF-D5ZTF3-F1
#
_entry.id   AF-D5ZTF3-F1
#
_cell.length_a   1.000
_cell.length_b   1.000
_cell.length_c   1.000
_cell.angle_alpha   90.00
_cell.angle_beta   90.00
_cell.angle_gamma   90.00
#
_symmetry.space_group_name_H-M   'P 1'
#
loop_
_entity.id
_entity.type
_entity.pdbx_description
1 polymer ?
#
loop_
_entity_poly.entity_id
_entity_poly.type
_entity_poly.pdbx_seq_one_letter_code
_entity_poly.pdbx_strand_id
1 'polypeptide(L)'
;MTGGRSGGGRRGRTGDLRPEGVRVLRGPPGEGADPASPVPRPRLGNRSKRVPCAASRGHHVLMRRRIPDADWLDAPDPVLALAQGELAFYERVRNSSRRWYRLTELGALATASSTVVAAGLGAPAWLTALIAGGALFFTGFRQVFGHGPRYVLAAQSHEALRRAVNRYRLLPAADRDEGARQELLATVERVGDDELRQWVEQRTQTSPPLGPPPGGPPLP
;
A
#
# COMPACT_ATOMS: atom_id res chain seq x y z
N MET A 1 -78.99 3.95 7.22
CA MET A 1 -78.03 3.50 6.18
C MET A 1 -76.84 2.88 6.92
N THR A 2 -76.93 1.58 7.27
CA THR A 2 -76.27 0.43 6.59
C THR A 2 -74.75 0.60 6.55
N GLY A 3 -73.87 -0.22 7.13
CA GLY A 3 -73.82 -1.55 7.77
C GLY A 3 -72.29 -1.80 8.00
N GLY A 4 -71.75 -2.59 8.91
CA GLY A 4 -72.17 -3.87 9.47
C GLY A 4 -71.33 -5.02 8.87
N ARG A 5 -70.25 -5.46 9.56
CA ARG A 5 -69.57 -6.79 9.59
C ARG A 5 -68.09 -6.59 9.96
N SER A 6 -67.50 -7.07 11.06
CA SER A 6 -67.60 -8.30 11.87
C SER A 6 -67.01 -9.56 11.23
N GLY A 7 -65.98 -10.10 11.90
CA GLY A 7 -65.33 -11.40 11.71
C GLY A 7 -63.82 -11.30 11.99
N GLY A 8 -63.18 -11.97 12.95
CA GLY A 8 -63.60 -13.01 13.89
C GLY A 8 -62.55 -14.14 13.94
N GLY A 9 -61.80 -14.23 15.05
CA GLY A 9 -61.07 -15.44 15.54
C GLY A 9 -59.77 -15.80 14.82
N ARG A 10 -58.80 -16.53 15.40
CA ARG A 10 -58.66 -17.20 16.70
C ARG A 10 -57.20 -17.70 16.84
N ARG A 11 -56.66 -17.68 18.08
CA ARG A 11 -55.74 -18.66 18.75
C ARG A 11 -54.43 -19.08 18.04
N GLY A 12 -53.27 -18.81 18.64
CA GLY A 12 -52.52 -19.75 19.52
C GLY A 12 -51.28 -20.24 18.75
N ARG A 13 -50.14 -20.70 19.28
CA ARG A 13 -49.62 -21.03 20.61
C ARG A 13 -48.13 -21.40 20.35
N THR A 14 -47.21 -21.02 21.25
CA THR A 14 -45.90 -21.66 21.61
C THR A 14 -45.11 -22.48 20.57
N GLY A 15 -43.81 -22.18 20.43
CA GLY A 15 -42.85 -23.06 19.78
C GLY A 15 -41.40 -22.64 20.01
N ASP A 16 -40.83 -23.18 21.09
CA ASP A 16 -39.43 -23.17 21.50
C ASP A 16 -38.53 -23.85 20.43
N LEU A 17 -37.39 -23.26 20.06
CA LEU A 17 -36.37 -23.93 19.24
C LEU A 17 -34.96 -23.64 19.77
N ARG A 18 -34.42 -24.67 20.44
CA ARG A 18 -33.02 -24.87 20.79
C ARG A 18 -32.11 -25.05 19.56
N PRO A 19 -30.79 -24.82 19.70
CA PRO A 19 -29.78 -25.09 18.67
C PRO A 19 -29.32 -26.56 18.64
N GLU A 20 -29.22 -27.11 17.42
CA GLU A 20 -28.72 -28.45 17.09
C GLU A 20 -27.18 -28.51 17.06
N GLY A 21 -26.60 -29.34 17.94
CA GLY A 21 -25.90 -30.57 17.56
C GLY A 21 -24.66 -30.51 16.64
N VAL A 22 -23.47 -30.50 17.26
CA VAL A 22 -22.17 -30.87 16.66
C VAL A 22 -22.11 -32.38 16.40
N ARG A 23 -21.75 -32.81 15.17
CA ARG A 23 -21.42 -34.20 14.84
C ARG A 23 -19.92 -34.34 14.54
N VAL A 24 -19.22 -35.09 15.39
CA VAL A 24 -17.84 -35.57 15.21
C VAL A 24 -17.91 -36.98 14.59
N LEU A 25 -17.25 -37.19 13.46
CA LEU A 25 -17.11 -38.50 12.82
C LEU A 25 -15.74 -39.12 13.14
N ARG A 26 -15.79 -40.33 13.72
CA ARG A 26 -14.66 -41.19 14.13
C ARG A 26 -14.47 -42.27 13.05
N GLY A 27 -13.28 -42.37 12.45
CA GLY A 27 -12.90 -43.46 11.55
C GLY A 27 -12.09 -44.56 12.27
N PRO A 28 -12.20 -45.85 11.87
CA PRO A 28 -11.47 -46.97 12.49
C PRO A 28 -10.13 -47.32 11.78
N PRO A 29 -9.26 -48.14 12.40
CA PRO A 29 -7.87 -48.40 11.97
C PRO A 29 -7.70 -49.74 11.21
N GLY A 30 -6.59 -49.90 10.48
CA GLY A 30 -6.19 -51.16 9.83
C GLY A 30 -4.68 -51.21 9.51
N GLU A 31 -4.04 -52.28 9.97
CA GLU A 31 -2.62 -52.69 9.90
C GLU A 31 -2.13 -53.17 8.51
N GLY A 32 -0.80 -53.11 8.28
CA GLY A 32 -0.05 -54.24 7.70
C GLY A 32 0.78 -54.06 6.41
N ALA A 33 2.11 -54.07 6.58
CA ALA A 33 3.17 -54.74 5.77
C ALA A 33 3.73 -54.18 4.42
N ASP A 34 5.08 -54.06 4.42
CA ASP A 34 6.16 -53.72 3.44
C ASP A 34 6.41 -54.79 2.32
N PRO A 35 7.43 -54.73 1.41
CA PRO A 35 8.30 -53.66 0.86
C PRO A 35 8.59 -53.72 -0.69
N ALA A 36 9.45 -52.81 -1.19
CA ALA A 36 10.38 -52.92 -2.35
C ALA A 36 10.05 -52.25 -3.73
N SER A 37 10.72 -51.13 -4.02
CA SER A 37 11.52 -50.90 -5.25
C SER A 37 12.23 -49.52 -5.25
N PRO A 38 13.51 -49.41 -5.66
CA PRO A 38 14.23 -48.13 -5.71
C PRO A 38 14.00 -47.41 -7.06
N VAL A 39 13.56 -46.15 -6.99
CA VAL A 39 13.44 -45.27 -8.17
C VAL A 39 14.80 -44.63 -8.48
N PRO A 40 15.30 -44.64 -9.73
CA PRO A 40 16.56 -44.01 -10.08
C PRO A 40 16.43 -42.48 -10.15
N ARG A 41 17.34 -41.75 -9.50
CA ARG A 41 17.42 -40.29 -9.57
C ARG A 41 18.11 -39.84 -10.86
N PRO A 42 17.54 -38.91 -11.65
CA PRO A 42 18.26 -38.32 -12.77
C PRO A 42 19.35 -37.36 -12.27
N ARG A 43 20.57 -37.53 -12.79
CA ARG A 43 21.70 -36.60 -12.60
C ARG A 43 21.39 -35.27 -13.29
N LEU A 44 21.13 -34.22 -12.50
CA LEU A 44 21.08 -32.85 -13.00
C LEU A 44 22.50 -32.36 -13.31
N GLY A 45 22.86 -32.35 -14.59
CA GLY A 45 23.99 -31.61 -15.12
C GLY A 45 23.75 -30.11 -14.91
N ASN A 46 24.48 -29.51 -13.99
CA ASN A 46 24.41 -28.08 -13.71
C ASN A 46 25.18 -27.29 -14.78
N ARG A 47 24.44 -26.68 -15.71
CA ARG A 47 24.90 -25.49 -16.42
C ARG A 47 23.75 -24.49 -16.54
N SER A 48 23.36 -23.93 -15.40
CA SER A 48 22.46 -22.78 -15.36
C SER A 48 23.15 -21.57 -16.00
N LYS A 49 22.78 -21.26 -17.25
CA LYS A 49 22.93 -19.89 -17.78
C LYS A 49 22.01 -19.01 -16.95
N ARG A 50 22.61 -18.20 -16.07
CA ARG A 50 21.89 -17.18 -15.30
C ARG A 50 21.27 -16.19 -16.27
N VAL A 51 19.96 -16.31 -16.50
CA VAL A 51 19.16 -15.23 -17.05
C VAL A 51 19.20 -14.11 -15.99
N PRO A 52 19.60 -12.88 -16.32
CA PRO A 52 19.57 -11.80 -15.33
C PRO A 52 18.11 -11.56 -14.94
N CYS A 53 17.76 -11.90 -13.71
CA CYS A 53 16.49 -11.47 -13.11
C CYS A 53 16.45 -9.94 -13.18
N ALA A 54 15.47 -9.42 -13.91
CA ALA A 54 15.13 -8.01 -13.92
C ALA A 54 14.97 -7.55 -12.47
N ALA A 55 15.77 -6.55 -12.09
CA ALA A 55 15.79 -6.00 -10.76
C ALA A 55 14.37 -5.60 -10.32
N SER A 56 13.93 -6.18 -9.20
CA SER A 56 12.72 -5.78 -8.49
C SER A 56 12.77 -4.27 -8.23
N ARG A 57 11.84 -3.53 -8.84
CA ARG A 57 11.73 -2.07 -8.70
C ARG A 57 11.30 -1.72 -7.28
N GLY A 58 12.26 -1.27 -6.48
CA GLY A 58 12.07 -0.80 -5.11
C GLY A 58 11.27 0.49 -5.05
N HIS A 59 9.95 0.42 -5.16
CA HIS A 59 9.09 1.52 -4.71
C HIS A 59 9.05 1.50 -3.19
N HIS A 60 9.85 2.38 -2.57
CA HIS A 60 9.81 2.66 -1.14
C HIS A 60 8.38 2.96 -0.70
N VAL A 61 7.86 2.14 0.21
CA VAL A 61 6.66 2.48 0.98
C VAL A 61 6.94 3.85 1.61
N LEU A 62 5.97 4.75 1.61
CA LEU A 62 5.89 5.68 2.73
C LEU A 62 5.54 4.79 3.93
N MET A 63 6.52 4.05 4.45
CA MET A 63 6.34 3.38 5.72
C MET A 63 6.10 4.53 6.66
N ARG A 64 4.82 4.75 7.00
CA ARG A 64 4.35 5.57 8.10
C ARG A 64 5.42 5.46 9.15
N ARG A 65 6.19 6.54 9.33
CA ARG A 65 7.30 6.52 10.28
C ARG A 65 6.63 6.14 11.58
N ARG A 66 6.97 4.97 12.15
CA ARG A 66 6.59 4.61 13.51
C ARG A 66 6.92 5.85 14.33
N ILE A 67 5.90 6.57 14.80
CA ILE A 67 6.09 7.82 15.54
C ILE A 67 7.07 7.46 16.64
N PRO A 68 8.30 8.00 16.63
CA PRO A 68 9.27 7.66 17.65
C PRO A 68 8.71 8.16 18.98
N ASP A 69 8.63 7.22 19.90
CA ASP A 69 8.36 7.38 21.33
C ASP A 69 6.93 7.76 21.74
N ALA A 70 6.56 7.20 22.90
CA ALA A 70 5.24 7.25 23.52
C ALA A 70 4.84 8.65 24.02
N ASP A 71 5.62 9.68 23.69
CA ASP A 71 5.46 11.07 24.15
C ASP A 71 4.06 11.65 23.88
N TRP A 72 3.35 11.13 22.89
CA TRP A 72 1.98 11.52 22.59
C TRP A 72 0.95 10.92 23.57
N LEU A 73 1.26 9.82 24.27
CA LEU A 73 0.41 9.24 25.32
C LEU A 73 0.38 10.14 26.56
N ASP A 74 1.47 10.85 26.84
CA ASP A 74 1.60 11.74 28.00
C ASP A 74 0.96 13.13 27.75
N ALA A 75 0.50 13.39 26.53
CA ALA A 75 -0.17 14.64 26.20
C ALA A 75 -1.55 14.73 26.89
N PRO A 76 -2.03 15.95 27.22
CA PRO A 76 -3.37 16.15 27.81
C PRO A 76 -4.51 15.54 26.98
N ASP A 77 -4.31 15.44 25.66
CA ASP A 77 -5.19 14.76 24.72
C ASP A 77 -4.34 13.90 23.77
N PRO A 78 -4.21 12.60 24.04
CA PRO A 78 -3.29 11.74 23.32
C PRO A 78 -3.73 11.47 21.87
N VAL A 79 -5.04 11.40 21.62
CA VAL A 79 -5.58 11.17 20.27
C VAL A 79 -5.31 12.38 19.38
N LEU A 80 -5.51 13.58 19.93
CA LEU A 80 -5.19 14.81 19.23
C LEU A 80 -3.68 14.96 18.99
N ALA A 81 -2.83 14.58 19.95
CA ALA A 81 -1.38 14.59 19.79
C ALA A 81 -0.91 13.63 18.68
N LEU A 82 -1.44 12.40 18.66
CA LEU A 82 -1.21 11.43 17.61
C LEU A 82 -1.58 11.99 16.23
N ALA A 83 -2.78 12.55 16.07
CA ALA A 83 -3.27 13.10 14.82
C ALA A 83 -2.41 14.28 14.32
N GLN A 84 -1.88 15.11 15.23
CA GLN A 84 -0.96 16.19 14.87
C GLN A 84 0.40 15.68 14.40
N GLY A 85 0.92 14.62 15.05
CA GLY A 85 2.16 13.97 14.64
C GLY A 85 2.08 13.43 13.21
N GLU A 86 0.98 12.74 12.89
CA GLU A 86 0.67 12.26 11.54
C GLU A 86 0.52 13.40 10.53
N LEU A 87 -0.19 14.48 10.91
CA LEU A 87 -0.36 15.65 10.04
C LEU A 87 0.98 16.29 9.67
N ALA A 88 1.85 16.49 10.65
CA ALA A 88 3.19 17.05 10.44
C ALA A 88 4.08 16.12 9.61
N PHE A 89 3.91 14.79 9.74
CA PHE A 89 4.58 13.82 8.88
C PHE A 89 4.16 14.00 7.42
N TYR A 90 2.86 13.97 7.12
CA TYR A 90 2.39 14.14 5.75
C TYR A 90 2.73 15.50 5.16
N GLU A 91 2.76 16.56 5.97
CA GLU A 91 3.22 17.88 5.52
C GLU A 91 4.69 17.84 5.05
N ARG A 92 5.58 17.25 5.87
CA ARG A 92 7.00 17.11 5.52
C ARG A 92 7.18 16.27 4.25
N VAL A 93 6.48 15.16 4.14
CA VAL A 93 6.51 14.28 2.96
C VAL A 93 6.05 15.03 1.71
N ARG A 94 4.92 15.75 1.80
CA ARG A 94 4.38 16.56 0.71
C ARG A 94 5.37 17.63 0.26
N ASN A 95 5.94 18.37 1.21
CA ASN A 95 6.87 19.47 0.93
C ASN A 95 8.19 18.96 0.35
N SER A 96 8.74 17.87 0.88
CA SER A 96 9.94 17.22 0.35
C SER A 96 9.71 16.70 -1.07
N SER A 97 8.59 16.03 -1.32
CA SER A 97 8.24 15.52 -2.65
C SER A 97 8.13 16.64 -3.69
N ARG A 98 7.56 17.80 -3.33
CA ARG A 98 7.54 18.98 -4.20
C ARG A 98 8.94 19.49 -4.56
N ARG A 99 9.85 19.54 -3.57
CA ARG A 99 11.23 19.99 -3.79
C ARG A 99 11.97 19.03 -4.72
N TRP A 100 11.87 17.73 -4.47
CA TRP A 100 12.50 16.71 -5.31
C TRP A 100 11.96 16.69 -6.73
N TYR A 101 10.64 16.78 -6.90
CA TYR A 101 10.03 16.87 -8.22
C TYR A 101 10.59 18.06 -9.02
N ARG A 102 10.61 19.25 -8.42
CA ARG A 102 11.17 20.46 -9.07
C ARG A 102 12.65 20.29 -9.39
N LEU A 103 13.43 19.74 -8.46
CA LEU A 103 14.86 19.53 -8.65
C LEU A 103 15.13 18.56 -9.80
N THR A 104 14.31 17.52 -9.95
CA THR A 104 14.47 16.54 -11.05
C THR A 104 14.08 17.11 -12.41
N GLU A 105 13.00 17.90 -12.48
CA GLU A 105 12.59 18.56 -13.72
C GLU A 105 13.62 19.59 -14.17
N LEU A 106 14.07 20.46 -13.25
CA LEU A 106 15.11 21.44 -13.53
C LEU A 106 16.45 20.78 -13.88
N GLY A 107 16.79 19.69 -13.20
CA GLY A 107 17.99 18.91 -13.49
C GLY A 107 17.96 18.32 -14.89
N ALA A 108 16.84 17.70 -15.28
CA ALA A 108 16.66 17.14 -16.62
C ALA A 108 16.78 18.21 -17.70
N LEU A 109 16.11 19.36 -17.53
CA LEU A 109 16.21 20.51 -18.44
C LEU A 109 17.65 21.03 -18.53
N ALA A 110 18.33 21.20 -17.39
CA ALA A 110 19.70 21.68 -17.35
C ALA A 110 20.66 20.74 -18.10
N THR A 111 20.55 19.42 -17.91
CA THR A 111 21.37 18.45 -18.65
C THR A 111 21.06 18.44 -20.15
N ALA A 112 19.78 18.56 -20.55
CA ALA A 112 19.40 18.62 -21.95
C ALA A 112 19.98 19.87 -22.63
N SER A 113 19.81 21.06 -22.03
CA SER A 113 20.36 22.31 -22.56
C SER A 113 21.89 22.29 -22.58
N SER A 114 22.53 21.77 -21.53
CA SER A 114 24.00 21.67 -21.45
C SER A 114 24.58 20.79 -22.56
N THR A 115 23.87 19.74 -22.99
CA THR A 115 24.30 18.86 -24.08
C THR A 115 24.48 19.64 -25.38
N VAL A 116 23.55 20.53 -25.72
CA VAL A 116 23.60 21.36 -26.93
C VAL A 116 24.77 22.35 -26.87
N VAL A 117 24.96 23.00 -25.72
CA VAL A 117 26.07 23.94 -25.50
C VAL A 117 27.42 23.23 -25.60
N ALA A 118 27.56 22.07 -24.97
CA ALA A 118 28.79 21.28 -25.01
C ALA A 118 29.12 20.79 -26.43
N ALA A 119 28.11 20.38 -27.20
CA ALA A 119 28.29 20.01 -28.60
C ALA A 119 28.75 21.20 -29.46
N GLY A 120 28.11 22.37 -29.30
CA GLY A 120 28.45 23.57 -30.07
C GLY A 120 29.84 24.13 -29.77
N LEU A 121 30.34 23.93 -28.56
CA LEU A 121 31.67 24.39 -28.14
C LEU A 121 32.78 23.35 -28.33
N GLY A 122 32.48 22.15 -28.84
CA GLY A 122 33.45 21.07 -28.96
C GLY A 122 34.04 20.64 -27.61
N ALA A 123 33.19 20.56 -26.58
CA ALA A 123 33.64 20.37 -25.22
C ALA A 123 34.38 19.05 -24.99
N PRO A 124 35.33 19.00 -24.03
CA PRO A 124 36.15 17.82 -23.79
C PRO A 124 35.30 16.62 -23.31
N ALA A 125 35.76 15.41 -23.63
CA ALA A 125 35.02 14.17 -23.41
C ALA A 125 34.57 13.92 -21.96
N TRP A 126 35.33 14.38 -20.96
CA TRP A 126 34.93 14.24 -19.57
C TRP A 126 33.69 15.08 -19.23
N LEU A 127 33.54 16.26 -19.85
CA LEU A 127 32.42 17.15 -19.59
C LEU A 127 31.14 16.63 -20.24
N THR A 128 31.23 16.15 -21.48
CA THR A 128 30.09 15.52 -22.17
C THR A 128 29.64 14.25 -21.45
N ALA A 129 30.58 13.46 -20.91
CA ALA A 129 30.27 12.30 -20.10
C ALA A 129 29.53 12.66 -18.79
N LEU A 130 29.92 13.75 -18.11
CA LEU A 130 29.21 14.22 -16.91
C LEU A 130 27.77 14.66 -17.23
N ILE A 131 27.58 15.37 -18.34
CA ILE A 131 26.25 15.82 -18.76
C ILE A 131 25.35 14.62 -19.08
N ALA A 132 25.87 13.66 -19.85
CA ALA A 132 25.14 12.44 -20.19
C ALA A 132 24.83 11.59 -18.93
N GLY A 133 25.80 11.45 -18.03
CA GLY A 133 25.62 10.77 -16.75
C GLY A 133 24.56 11.45 -15.88
N GLY A 134 24.55 12.79 -15.83
CA GLY A 134 23.51 13.57 -15.16
C GLY A 134 22.12 13.31 -15.72
N ALA A 135 21.97 13.27 -17.05
CA ALA A 135 20.68 12.99 -17.70
C ALA A 135 20.15 11.59 -17.33
N LEU A 136 21.03 10.58 -17.33
CA LEU A 136 20.69 9.23 -16.91
C LEU A 136 20.35 9.17 -15.41
N PHE A 137 21.08 9.91 -14.58
CA PHE A 137 20.80 10.03 -13.15
C PHE A 137 19.41 10.61 -12.92
N PHE A 138 19.05 11.75 -13.52
CA PHE A 138 17.72 12.35 -13.34
C PHE A 138 16.61 11.43 -13.87
N THR A 139 16.86 10.72 -14.96
CA THR A 139 15.93 9.73 -15.52
C THR A 139 15.70 8.57 -14.54
N GLY A 140 16.77 7.97 -14.03
CA GLY A 140 16.70 6.87 -13.06
C GLY A 140 16.12 7.32 -11.73
N PHE A 141 16.50 8.49 -11.24
CA PHE A 141 15.99 9.07 -10.00
C PHE A 141 14.47 9.29 -10.08
N ARG A 142 13.95 9.80 -11.20
CA ARG A 142 12.51 9.92 -11.44
C ARG A 142 11.79 8.57 -11.38
N GLN A 143 12.39 7.52 -11.96
CA GLN A 143 11.82 6.18 -11.97
C GLN A 143 11.81 5.52 -10.58
N VAL A 144 12.91 5.64 -9.83
CA VAL A 144 13.06 5.03 -8.50
C VAL A 144 12.10 5.68 -7.51
N PHE A 145 12.01 7.02 -7.54
CA PHE A 145 11.28 7.74 -6.50
C PHE A 145 9.86 8.14 -6.85
N GLY A 146 9.40 8.06 -8.11
CA GLY A 146 7.98 8.23 -8.47
C GLY A 146 7.29 9.40 -7.76
N HIS A 147 7.94 10.57 -7.70
CA HIS A 147 7.55 11.67 -6.80
C HIS A 147 6.17 12.26 -7.09
N GLY A 148 5.68 12.15 -8.33
CA GLY A 148 4.37 12.68 -8.75
C GLY A 148 3.20 12.01 -8.02
N PRO A 149 2.96 10.70 -8.21
CA PRO A 149 1.90 9.98 -7.51
C PRO A 149 2.00 10.09 -5.98
N ARG A 150 3.23 10.09 -5.43
CA ARG A 150 3.47 10.21 -3.99
C ARG A 150 3.06 11.55 -3.40
N TYR A 151 3.30 12.65 -4.12
CA TYR A 151 2.88 13.98 -3.67
C TYR A 151 1.36 14.09 -3.54
N VAL A 152 0.63 13.59 -4.53
CA VAL A 152 -0.84 13.66 -4.55
C VAL A 152 -1.42 12.86 -3.40
N LEU A 153 -0.90 11.65 -3.18
CA LEU A 153 -1.33 10.77 -2.10
C LEU A 153 -1.11 11.41 -0.72
N ALA A 154 0.12 11.89 -0.46
CA ALA A 154 0.43 12.56 0.79
C ALA A 154 -0.39 13.85 0.99
N ALA A 155 -0.70 14.58 -0.08
CA ALA A 155 -1.54 15.77 -0.01
C ALA A 155 -3.01 15.43 0.32
N GLN A 156 -3.53 14.33 -0.23
CA GLN A 156 -4.87 13.84 0.06
C GLN A 156 -4.98 13.40 1.53
N SER A 157 -4.04 12.58 2.01
CA SER A 157 -3.98 12.13 3.41
C SER A 157 -3.84 13.30 4.38
N HIS A 158 -2.96 14.25 4.08
CA HIS A 158 -2.81 15.47 4.85
C HIS A 158 -4.12 16.27 4.93
N GLU A 159 -4.81 16.45 3.81
CA GLU A 159 -6.03 17.26 3.78
C GLU A 159 -7.20 16.59 4.51
N ALA A 160 -7.35 15.26 4.38
CA ALA A 160 -8.33 14.49 5.14
C ALA A 160 -8.09 14.64 6.65
N LEU A 161 -6.84 14.46 7.08
CA LEU A 161 -6.47 14.56 8.48
C LEU A 161 -6.58 15.98 9.03
N ARG A 162 -6.18 16.99 8.25
CA ARG A 162 -6.33 18.41 8.60
C ARG A 162 -7.78 18.77 8.88
N ARG A 163 -8.71 18.30 8.04
CA ARG A 163 -10.14 18.54 8.22
C ARG A 163 -10.68 17.86 9.48
N ALA A 164 -10.26 16.64 9.77
CA ALA A 164 -10.65 15.92 10.98
C ALA A 164 -10.13 16.60 12.26
N VAL A 165 -8.85 16.97 12.29
CA VAL A 165 -8.25 17.72 13.40
C VAL A 165 -8.95 19.06 13.60
N ASN A 166 -9.25 19.79 12.51
CA ASN A 166 -9.97 21.04 12.60
C ASN A 166 -11.39 20.84 13.17
N ARG A 167 -12.14 19.85 12.70
CA ARG A 167 -13.46 19.53 13.24
C ARG A 167 -13.40 19.23 14.73
N TYR A 168 -12.44 18.40 15.14
CA TYR A 168 -12.22 18.05 16.55
C TYR A 168 -11.89 19.28 17.41
N ARG A 169 -11.02 20.17 16.93
CA ARG A 169 -10.65 21.41 17.65
C ARG A 169 -11.76 22.44 17.72
N LEU A 170 -12.67 22.46 16.74
CA LEU A 170 -13.82 23.36 16.72
C LEU A 170 -14.88 22.98 17.76
N LEU A 171 -14.88 21.74 18.26
CA LEU A 171 -15.71 21.38 19.41
C LEU A 171 -15.23 22.12 20.67
N PRO A 172 -16.16 22.69 21.47
CA PRO A 172 -15.86 23.16 22.82
C PRO A 172 -15.18 22.06 23.64
N ALA A 173 -14.31 22.44 24.58
CA ALA A 173 -13.55 21.47 25.38
C ALA A 173 -14.46 20.50 26.15
N ALA A 174 -15.67 20.94 26.54
CA ALA A 174 -16.68 20.10 27.20
C ALA A 174 -17.29 19.04 26.29
N ASP A 175 -17.34 19.29 24.97
CA ASP A 175 -17.94 18.40 23.97
C ASP A 175 -16.88 17.48 23.31
N ARG A 176 -15.61 17.58 23.71
CA ARG A 176 -14.53 16.67 23.28
C ARG A 176 -14.53 15.38 24.08
N ASP A 177 -15.68 14.74 24.06
CA ASP A 177 -15.94 13.48 24.73
C ASP A 177 -15.23 12.30 24.05
N GLU A 178 -15.44 11.11 24.60
CA GLU A 178 -14.87 9.88 24.04
C GLU A 178 -15.38 9.61 22.61
N GLY A 179 -16.62 9.99 22.28
CA GLY A 179 -17.16 9.85 20.93
C GLY A 179 -16.38 10.66 19.89
N ALA A 180 -16.10 11.94 20.20
CA ALA A 180 -15.29 12.80 19.34
C ALA A 180 -13.84 12.28 19.18
N ARG A 181 -13.27 11.71 20.25
CA ARG A 181 -11.93 11.09 20.22
C ARG A 181 -11.93 9.84 19.33
N GLN A 182 -12.93 8.98 19.46
CA GLN A 182 -13.08 7.78 18.62
C GLN A 182 -13.28 8.15 17.14
N GLU A 183 -14.04 9.21 16.82
CA GLU A 183 -14.21 9.68 15.43
C GLU A 183 -12.87 10.14 14.82
N LEU A 184 -12.06 10.88 15.60
CA LEU A 184 -10.75 11.33 15.17
C LEU A 184 -9.80 10.14 14.96
N LEU A 185 -9.76 9.21 15.91
CA LEU A 185 -8.93 8.00 15.82
C LEU A 185 -9.32 7.14 14.62
N ALA A 186 -10.61 6.88 14.42
CA ALA A 186 -11.11 6.14 13.26
C ALA A 186 -10.73 6.80 11.93
N THR A 187 -10.60 8.13 11.91
CA THR A 187 -10.12 8.84 10.71
C THR A 187 -8.62 8.69 10.51
N VAL A 188 -7.81 8.70 11.59
CA VAL A 188 -6.37 8.42 11.53
C VAL A 188 -6.12 7.01 10.97
N GLU A 189 -6.84 6.02 11.50
CA GLU A 189 -6.72 4.62 11.06
C GLU A 189 -7.13 4.45 9.60
N ARG A 190 -8.27 5.02 9.20
CA ARG A 190 -8.76 4.96 7.82
C ARG A 190 -7.74 5.54 6.81
N VAL A 191 -7.10 6.66 7.14
CA VAL A 191 -6.05 7.25 6.29
C VAL A 191 -4.88 6.28 6.12
N GLY A 192 -4.48 5.59 7.19
CA GLY A 192 -3.42 4.59 7.13
C GLY A 192 -3.82 3.35 6.31
N ASP A 193 -5.05 2.86 6.48
CA ASP A 193 -5.57 1.72 5.74
C ASP A 193 -5.72 1.99 4.24
N ASP A 194 -6.17 3.19 3.89
CA ASP A 194 -6.29 3.62 2.48
C ASP A 194 -4.90 3.70 1.82
N GLU A 195 -3.89 4.21 2.53
CA GLU A 195 -2.51 4.23 2.03
C GLU A 195 -1.96 2.82 1.82
N LEU A 196 -2.20 1.91 2.77
CA LEU A 196 -1.81 0.51 2.65
C LEU A 196 -2.50 -0.17 1.45
N ARG A 197 -3.81 0.04 1.28
CA ARG A 197 -4.59 -0.52 0.16
C ARG A 197 -4.06 -0.04 -1.18
N GLN A 198 -3.84 1.26 -1.33
CA GLN A 198 -3.30 1.86 -2.55
C GLN A 198 -1.90 1.34 -2.87
N TRP A 199 -1.09 1.09 -1.85
CA TRP A 199 0.22 0.48 -2.05
C TRP A 199 0.13 -0.98 -2.55
N VAL A 200 -0.76 -1.78 -1.98
CA VAL A 200 -1.00 -3.17 -2.43
C VAL A 200 -1.49 -3.18 -3.87
N GLU A 201 -2.41 -2.29 -4.24
CA GLU A 201 -2.94 -2.15 -5.60
C GLU A 201 -1.82 -1.79 -6.59
N GLN A 202 -0.98 -0.80 -6.28
CA GLN A 202 0.15 -0.41 -7.13
C GLN A 202 1.17 -1.55 -7.34
N ARG A 203 1.44 -2.35 -6.31
CA ARG A 203 2.32 -3.53 -6.39
C ARG A 203 1.75 -4.61 -7.29
N THR A 204 0.44 -4.83 -7.22
CA THR A 204 -0.26 -5.84 -8.01
C THR A 204 -0.26 -5.47 -9.48
N GLN A 205 -0.54 -4.20 -9.81
CA GLN A 205 -0.53 -3.71 -11.20
C GLN A 205 0.87 -3.70 -11.85
N THR A 206 1.93 -3.56 -11.04
CA THR A 206 3.31 -3.53 -11.56
C THR A 206 3.89 -4.94 -11.77
N SER A 207 3.26 -5.96 -11.20
CA SER A 207 3.63 -7.37 -11.43
C SER A 207 2.93 -7.85 -12.70
N PRO A 208 3.63 -8.09 -13.82
CA PRO A 208 2.98 -8.63 -15.00
C PRO A 208 2.38 -10.01 -14.64
N PRO A 209 1.19 -10.37 -15.15
CA PRO A 209 0.72 -11.74 -15.05
C PRO A 209 1.79 -12.64 -15.67
N LEU A 210 2.23 -13.66 -14.95
CA LEU A 210 3.03 -14.74 -15.51
C LEU A 210 2.22 -15.32 -16.67
N GLY A 211 2.53 -14.91 -17.90
CA GLY A 211 1.99 -15.54 -19.09
C GLY A 211 2.32 -17.04 -19.06
N PRO A 212 1.50 -17.90 -19.68
CA PRO A 212 1.83 -19.31 -19.80
C PRO A 212 3.24 -19.46 -20.42
N PRO A 213 4.03 -20.45 -19.98
CA PRO A 213 5.38 -20.64 -20.50
C PRO A 213 5.31 -20.74 -22.03
N PRO A 214 6.22 -20.08 -22.78
CA PRO A 214 6.23 -20.18 -24.24
C PRO A 214 6.30 -21.67 -24.60
N GLY A 215 5.31 -22.14 -25.35
CA GLY A 215 5.21 -23.52 -25.79
C GLY A 215 6.55 -23.95 -26.38
N GLY A 216 7.18 -24.92 -25.72
CA GLY A 216 8.40 -25.53 -26.24
C GLY A 216 8.13 -26.14 -27.61
N PRO A 217 9.13 -26.16 -28.52
CA PRO A 217 8.95 -26.76 -29.83
C PRO A 217 8.57 -28.24 -29.70
N PRO A 218 7.72 -28.77 -30.60
CA PRO A 218 7.43 -30.20 -30.62
C PRO A 218 8.73 -30.96 -30.87
N LEU A 219 9.00 -31.94 -30.00
CA LEU A 219 10.12 -32.86 -30.16
C LEU A 219 9.91 -33.72 -31.43
N PRO A 220 10.98 -34.07 -32.16
CA PRO A 220 10.92 -34.89 -33.37
C PRO A 220 10.47 -36.33 -33.11
#